data_AF-A0A9R0X096-F1
#
_entry.id   AF-A0A9R0X096-F1
#
_cell.length_a   1.000
_cell.length_b   1.000
_cell.length_c   1.000
_cell.angle_alpha   90.00
_cell.angle_beta   90.00
_cell.angle_gamma   90.00
#
_symmetry.space_group_name_H-M   'P 1'
#
loop_
_entity.id
_entity.type
_entity.pdbx_description
1 polymer ?
#
loop_
_entity_poly.entity_id
_entity_poly.type
_entity_poly.pdbx_seq_one_letter_code
_entity_poly.pdbx_strand_id
1 'polypeptide(L)'
;MWYRGHLVYDPMVSPHYEVFMVPRLRDKDDPSNRPDLLMEKSEWPPSPCKMYVFSSRSGCWEEKYFIRQGDAAGIVSEMQVGWPEFRTAVYFRRALYIYSEAAFLMRISLSDTAYHVIKPPFDIKVKDCCLHTDIVSEKGVYFVAFEDDKCWLRVWILNESCGQMEWMLKHDKDLNPVLARHRFDQRVHGPWILEDINYNLFRSSHSSNEIKEASTEQIYEWNSNNDDDDVENCHQNKDGRHKEYDIQILGFHPHKEIVFMSESQETGLSYHLNGSKIDVLGSIYPKEYSFFKELLNDMEYFTSFPYTPCWIEEFPQNN
;
A
#
# COMPACT_ATOMS: atom_id res chain seq x y z
N MET A 1 9.59 -23.95 9.34
CA MET A 1 9.33 -22.50 9.47
C MET A 1 9.87 -21.81 8.22
N TRP A 2 9.07 -20.96 7.57
CA TRP A 2 9.43 -20.30 6.32
C TRP A 2 9.80 -18.86 6.60
N TYR A 3 10.61 -18.28 5.73
CA TYR A 3 11.06 -16.89 5.87
C TYR A 3 10.67 -16.08 4.63
N ARG A 4 10.41 -14.80 4.84
CA ARG A 4 10.20 -13.81 3.78
C ARG A 4 11.19 -12.67 3.94
N GLY A 5 11.77 -12.24 2.82
CA GLY A 5 12.72 -11.13 2.79
C GLY A 5 12.02 -9.79 2.79
N HIS A 6 12.50 -8.87 3.62
CA HIS A 6 12.04 -7.49 3.72
C HIS A 6 13.25 -6.55 3.67
N LEU A 7 13.19 -5.55 2.78
CA LEU A 7 14.25 -4.58 2.60
C LEU A 7 14.15 -3.49 3.67
N VAL A 8 15.27 -3.22 4.34
CA VAL A 8 15.46 -2.09 5.23
C VAL A 8 16.42 -1.15 4.54
N TYR A 9 15.89 -0.08 3.98
CA TYR A 9 16.67 0.89 3.25
C TYR A 9 16.06 2.28 3.40
N ASP A 10 16.91 3.24 3.75
CA ASP A 10 16.57 4.66 3.72
C ASP A 10 17.72 5.37 2.99
N PRO A 11 17.51 5.72 1.69
CA PRO A 11 18.55 6.35 0.89
C PRO A 11 18.96 7.72 1.42
N MET A 12 18.11 8.39 2.22
CA MET A 12 18.43 9.70 2.80
C MET A 12 19.35 9.57 4.02
N VAL A 13 19.50 8.37 4.59
CA VAL A 13 20.30 8.12 5.79
C VAL A 13 21.60 7.38 5.47
N SER A 14 21.58 6.44 4.53
CA SER A 14 22.74 5.59 4.25
C SER A 14 22.64 4.96 2.84
N PRO A 15 23.75 4.87 2.09
CA PRO A 15 23.77 4.13 0.82
C PRO A 15 23.72 2.60 1.02
N HIS A 16 23.86 2.15 2.28
CA HIS A 16 23.78 0.75 2.64
C HIS A 16 22.37 0.34 3.06
N TYR A 17 22.00 -0.89 2.74
CA TYR A 17 20.73 -1.52 3.08
C TYR A 17 20.95 -2.81 3.86
N GLU A 18 19.89 -3.25 4.53
CA GLU A 18 19.82 -4.55 5.17
C GLU A 18 18.62 -5.33 4.63
N VAL A 19 18.70 -6.66 4.63
CA VAL A 19 17.57 -7.53 4.26
C VAL A 19 17.25 -8.45 5.42
N PHE A 20 16.02 -8.35 5.91
CA PHE A 20 15.50 -9.14 7.01
C PHE A 20 14.70 -10.32 6.48
N MET A 21 15.16 -11.53 6.73
CA MET A 21 14.39 -12.75 6.55
C MET A 21 13.58 -12.99 7.82
N VAL A 22 12.29 -12.67 7.76
CA VAL A 22 11.35 -12.74 8.89
C VAL A 22 10.48 -13.98 8.78
N PRO A 23 10.27 -14.73 9.87
CA PRO A 23 9.48 -15.95 9.81
C PRO A 23 8.00 -15.67 9.54
N ARG A 24 7.39 -16.54 8.74
CA ARG A 24 5.96 -16.50 8.37
C ARG A 24 5.27 -17.84 8.62
N LEU A 25 3.98 -17.75 8.93
CA LEU A 25 3.09 -18.91 8.88
C LEU A 25 2.73 -19.22 7.42
N ARG A 26 2.37 -20.48 7.17
CA ARG A 26 1.87 -20.92 5.87
C ARG A 26 0.37 -20.94 5.88
N ASP A 27 -0.19 -20.88 4.68
CA ASP A 27 -1.58 -21.23 4.43
C ASP A 27 -1.85 -22.67 4.93
N LYS A 28 -2.92 -22.83 5.70
CA LYS A 28 -3.36 -24.11 6.27
C LYS A 28 -4.07 -24.98 5.23
N ASP A 29 -4.47 -24.42 4.09
CA ASP A 29 -5.23 -25.11 3.06
C ASP A 29 -4.37 -26.00 2.14
N ASP A 30 -3.03 -25.91 2.23
CA ASP A 30 -2.12 -26.84 1.52
C ASP A 30 -1.83 -28.10 2.37
N PRO A 31 -2.33 -29.29 1.97
CA PRO A 31 -2.18 -30.53 2.72
C PRO A 31 -0.73 -31.02 2.84
N SER A 32 0.20 -30.52 2.02
CA SER A 32 1.63 -30.84 2.11
C SER A 32 2.36 -30.08 3.22
N ASN A 33 1.68 -29.11 3.86
CA ASN A 33 2.33 -28.07 4.66
C ASN A 33 1.86 -28.00 6.11
N ARG A 34 1.27 -29.07 6.66
CA ARG A 34 0.82 -29.09 8.06
C ARG A 34 1.96 -28.78 9.03
N PRO A 35 1.78 -27.80 9.94
CA PRO A 35 2.67 -27.59 11.06
C PRO A 35 2.94 -28.87 11.85
N ASP A 36 4.14 -29.01 12.42
CA ASP A 36 4.36 -29.98 13.48
C ASP A 36 3.38 -29.71 14.64
N LEU A 37 2.86 -30.77 15.28
CA LEU A 37 1.93 -30.69 16.43
C LEU A 37 2.43 -29.78 17.57
N LEU A 38 3.75 -29.68 17.76
CA LEU A 38 4.35 -28.80 18.76
C LEU A 38 4.29 -27.33 18.33
N MET A 39 4.42 -27.04 17.03
CA MET A 39 4.30 -25.69 16.50
C MET A 39 2.85 -25.20 16.58
N GLU A 40 1.86 -26.07 16.39
CA GLU A 40 0.45 -25.70 16.48
C GLU A 40 0.07 -25.12 17.85
N LYS A 41 0.64 -25.64 18.93
CA LYS A 41 0.35 -25.20 20.31
C LYS A 41 1.23 -24.04 20.77
N SER A 42 2.13 -23.55 19.94
CA SER A 42 3.08 -22.51 20.30
C SER A 42 2.48 -21.12 20.09
N GLU A 43 2.94 -20.16 20.90
CA GLU A 43 2.67 -18.74 20.69
C GLU A 43 3.36 -18.23 19.42
N TRP A 44 2.70 -17.32 18.72
CA TRP A 44 3.23 -16.70 17.51
C TRP A 44 3.13 -15.18 17.54
N PRO A 45 4.11 -14.44 16.97
CA PRO A 45 5.43 -14.90 16.51
C PRO A 45 6.28 -15.44 17.67
N PRO A 46 7.19 -16.40 17.43
CA PRO A 46 7.94 -17.08 18.48
C PRO A 46 8.86 -16.11 19.25
N SER A 47 9.01 -16.28 20.56
CA SER A 47 9.96 -15.51 21.37
C SER A 47 10.92 -16.47 22.09
N PRO A 48 12.25 -16.41 21.83
CA PRO A 48 12.95 -15.54 20.88
C PRO A 48 12.58 -15.82 19.42
N CYS A 49 12.48 -14.76 18.62
CA CYS A 49 12.23 -14.83 17.18
C CYS A 49 13.56 -14.85 16.44
N LYS A 50 13.89 -16.00 15.85
CA LYS A 50 15.07 -16.15 14.99
C LYS A 50 14.81 -15.50 13.63
N MET A 51 15.74 -14.67 13.18
CA MET A 51 15.73 -13.98 11.88
C MET A 51 17.13 -14.04 11.25
N TYR A 52 17.20 -13.99 9.92
CA TYR A 52 18.47 -13.82 9.21
C TYR A 52 18.56 -12.40 8.64
N VAL A 53 19.68 -11.72 8.89
CA VAL A 53 19.87 -10.34 8.48
C VAL A 53 21.08 -10.25 7.57
N PHE A 54 20.87 -9.86 6.33
CA PHE A 54 21.95 -9.47 5.42
C PHE A 54 22.30 -8.01 5.63
N SER A 55 23.58 -7.67 5.64
CA SER A 55 24.03 -6.28 5.62
C SER A 55 24.86 -5.99 4.38
N SER A 56 24.51 -4.95 3.62
CA SER A 56 25.31 -4.56 2.46
C SER A 56 26.65 -3.93 2.83
N ARG A 57 26.86 -3.56 4.11
CA ARG A 57 28.15 -3.06 4.63
C ARG A 57 29.20 -4.16 4.74
N SER A 58 28.80 -5.31 5.27
CA SER A 58 29.68 -6.47 5.43
C SER A 58 29.59 -7.44 4.25
N GLY A 59 28.49 -7.41 3.50
CA GLY A 59 28.19 -8.39 2.45
C GLY A 59 27.86 -9.78 2.99
N CYS A 60 27.49 -9.89 4.28
CA CYS A 60 27.28 -11.16 4.96
C CYS A 60 25.87 -11.28 5.55
N TRP A 61 25.44 -12.54 5.70
CA TRP A 61 24.25 -12.90 6.46
C TRP A 61 24.63 -13.21 7.91
N GLU A 62 23.85 -12.67 8.83
CA GLU A 62 23.96 -12.93 10.27
C GLU A 62 22.67 -13.54 10.80
N GLU A 63 22.81 -14.51 11.69
CA GLU A 63 21.69 -15.03 12.46
C GLU A 63 21.47 -14.18 13.70
N LYS A 64 20.25 -13.65 13.86
CA LYS A 64 19.88 -12.77 14.98
C LYS A 64 18.62 -13.28 15.67
N TYR A 65 18.55 -13.03 16.97
CA TYR A 65 17.42 -13.41 17.81
C TYR A 65 16.81 -12.16 18.41
N PHE A 66 15.51 -11.97 18.18
CA PHE A 66 14.76 -10.83 18.68
C PHE A 66 13.81 -11.26 19.78
N ILE A 67 13.76 -10.52 20.88
CA ILE A 67 12.86 -10.83 22.01
C ILE A 67 11.55 -10.08 21.86
N ARG A 68 10.43 -10.78 22.04
CA ARG A 68 9.10 -10.15 22.03
C ARG A 68 8.92 -9.30 23.29
N GLN A 69 8.51 -8.05 23.09
CA GLN A 69 8.04 -7.17 24.15
C GLN A 69 6.52 -7.04 24.02
N GLY A 70 5.81 -7.37 25.11
CA GLY A 70 4.35 -7.49 25.13
C GLY A 70 3.84 -8.87 24.70
N ASP A 71 2.55 -8.91 24.39
CA ASP A 71 1.81 -10.15 24.18
C ASP A 71 2.11 -10.81 22.83
N ALA A 72 1.86 -12.12 22.74
CA ALA A 72 1.79 -12.82 21.47
C ALA A 72 0.58 -12.35 20.65
N ALA A 73 0.60 -12.57 19.32
CA ALA A 73 -0.60 -12.41 18.51
C ALA A 73 -1.66 -13.47 18.86
N GLY A 74 -1.21 -14.68 19.21
CA GLY A 74 -2.07 -15.80 19.60
C GLY A 74 -1.34 -17.13 19.51
N ILE A 75 -2.11 -18.23 19.55
CA ILE A 75 -1.60 -19.60 19.35
C ILE A 75 -1.72 -19.98 17.87
N VAL A 76 -0.69 -20.61 17.30
CA VAL A 76 -0.63 -20.99 15.86
C VAL A 76 -1.87 -21.78 15.40
N SER A 77 -2.39 -22.69 16.23
CA SER A 77 -3.58 -23.49 15.91
C SER A 77 -4.83 -22.64 15.69
N GLU A 78 -4.95 -21.51 16.40
CA GLU A 78 -6.11 -20.62 16.39
C GLU A 78 -6.01 -19.54 15.31
N MET A 79 -4.80 -19.28 14.79
CA MET A 79 -4.60 -18.27 13.77
C MET A 79 -5.27 -18.64 12.45
N GLN A 80 -6.04 -17.70 11.90
CA GLN A 80 -6.48 -17.74 10.52
C GLN A 80 -5.42 -17.01 9.69
N VAL A 81 -4.75 -17.75 8.82
CA VAL A 81 -3.85 -17.15 7.83
C VAL A 81 -4.73 -16.80 6.64
N GLY A 82 -4.95 -15.50 6.44
CA GLY A 82 -5.67 -15.04 5.25
C GLY A 82 -4.80 -15.18 4.00
N TRP A 83 -5.40 -14.98 2.84
CA TRP A 83 -4.65 -14.65 1.63
C TRP A 83 -4.28 -13.16 1.70
N PRO A 84 -3.00 -12.76 1.74
CA PRO A 84 -2.65 -11.37 1.51
C PRO A 84 -1.97 -11.28 0.16
N GLU A 85 -2.72 -10.79 -0.82
CA GLU A 85 -2.13 -10.27 -2.06
C GLU A 85 -1.32 -8.99 -1.79
N PHE A 86 -1.48 -8.38 -0.62
CA PHE A 86 -0.83 -7.12 -0.25
C PHE A 86 0.41 -7.37 0.63
N ARG A 87 1.57 -7.08 0.04
CA ARG A 87 2.90 -7.39 0.53
C ARG A 87 3.47 -6.20 1.28
N THR A 88 3.28 -6.18 2.59
CA THR A 88 3.60 -4.98 3.35
C THR A 88 4.77 -5.12 4.30
N ALA A 89 5.87 -4.44 3.97
CA ALA A 89 6.84 -4.05 4.98
C ALA A 89 7.34 -2.64 4.71
N VAL A 90 7.47 -1.86 5.78
CA VAL A 90 7.99 -0.50 5.68
C VAL A 90 9.04 -0.25 6.75
N TYR A 91 10.13 0.37 6.34
CA TYR A 91 11.15 0.88 7.23
C TYR A 91 10.84 2.34 7.57
N PHE A 92 10.65 2.65 8.85
CA PHE A 92 10.38 4.00 9.31
C PHE A 92 11.03 4.25 10.67
N ARG A 93 11.68 5.40 10.83
CA ARG A 93 12.31 5.85 12.10
C ARG A 93 13.09 4.74 12.83
N ARG A 94 13.96 4.02 12.10
CA ARG A 94 14.84 2.95 12.63
C ARG A 94 14.11 1.69 13.12
N ALA A 95 12.85 1.51 12.75
CA ALA A 95 12.09 0.29 12.98
C ALA A 95 11.51 -0.24 11.67
N LEU A 96 11.42 -1.57 11.57
CA LEU A 96 10.80 -2.26 10.46
C LEU A 96 9.39 -2.71 10.89
N TYR A 97 8.38 -2.31 10.12
CA TYR A 97 6.98 -2.62 10.34
C TYR A 97 6.53 -3.62 9.26
N ILE A 98 6.02 -4.77 9.66
CA ILE A 98 5.64 -5.86 8.75
C ILE A 98 4.24 -6.30 9.10
N TYR A 99 3.33 -6.24 8.15
CA TYR A 99 2.01 -6.80 8.36
C TYR A 99 2.03 -8.30 8.07
N SER A 100 1.64 -9.08 9.06
CA SER A 100 1.65 -10.54 9.00
C SER A 100 0.36 -11.06 8.38
N GLU A 101 0.48 -12.15 7.61
CA GLU A 101 -0.64 -12.89 7.00
C GLU A 101 -1.64 -13.42 8.05
N ALA A 102 -1.24 -13.47 9.32
CA ALA A 102 -2.06 -13.80 10.48
C ALA A 102 -2.71 -12.57 11.16
N ALA A 103 -2.90 -11.48 10.41
CA ALA A 103 -3.65 -10.28 10.79
C ALA A 103 -3.10 -9.53 12.03
N PHE A 104 -1.80 -9.26 12.07
CA PHE A 104 -1.18 -8.38 13.06
C PHE A 104 0.01 -7.63 12.45
N LEU A 105 0.38 -6.51 13.07
CA LEU A 105 1.58 -5.76 12.70
C LEU A 105 2.75 -6.15 13.61
N MET A 106 3.86 -6.56 13.01
CA MET A 106 5.12 -6.79 13.70
C MET A 106 6.00 -5.54 13.57
N ARG A 107 6.42 -4.96 14.69
CA ARG A 107 7.39 -3.85 14.74
C ARG A 107 8.72 -4.35 15.28
N ILE A 108 9.76 -4.35 14.46
CA ILE A 108 11.11 -4.81 14.81
C ILE A 108 12.00 -3.58 15.04
N SER A 109 12.55 -3.43 16.26
CA SER A 109 13.56 -2.41 16.56
C SER A 109 14.93 -2.91 16.10
N LEU A 110 15.61 -2.13 15.24
CA LEU A 110 16.95 -2.46 14.78
C LEU A 110 18.04 -2.17 15.82
N SER A 111 17.76 -1.32 16.82
CA SER A 111 18.71 -0.96 17.88
C SER A 111 18.74 -1.94 19.05
N ASP A 112 17.59 -2.48 19.44
CA ASP A 112 17.43 -3.09 20.76
C ASP A 112 17.17 -4.59 20.72
N THR A 113 17.31 -5.23 19.55
CA THR A 113 17.02 -6.67 19.35
C THR A 113 15.67 -7.10 19.92
N ALA A 114 14.69 -6.20 19.83
CA ALA A 114 13.36 -6.39 20.35
C ALA A 114 12.33 -6.23 19.25
N TYR A 115 11.22 -6.95 19.35
CA TYR A 115 10.07 -6.74 18.48
C TYR A 115 8.78 -6.71 19.29
N HIS A 116 7.78 -6.04 18.74
CA HIS A 116 6.44 -5.96 19.31
C HIS A 116 5.43 -6.53 18.33
N VAL A 117 4.34 -7.05 18.89
CA VAL A 117 3.15 -7.44 18.15
C VAL A 117 2.08 -6.41 18.45
N ILE A 118 1.54 -5.81 17.39
CA ILE A 118 0.50 -4.80 17.49
C ILE A 118 -0.74 -5.38 16.79
N LYS A 119 -1.81 -5.54 17.56
CA LYS A 119 -3.09 -6.03 17.04
C LYS A 119 -3.73 -4.94 16.15
N PRO A 120 -4.48 -5.31 15.10
CA PRO A 120 -5.19 -4.35 14.28
C PRO A 120 -6.24 -3.59 15.11
N PRO A 121 -6.69 -2.40 14.63
CA PRO A 121 -7.64 -1.57 15.37
C PRO A 121 -9.05 -2.16 15.53
N PHE A 122 -9.37 -3.27 14.87
CA PHE A 122 -10.66 -3.96 14.96
C PHE A 122 -10.50 -5.46 14.64
N ASP A 123 -11.50 -6.26 15.04
CA ASP A 123 -11.55 -7.68 14.70
C ASP A 123 -11.83 -7.84 13.21
N ILE A 124 -10.76 -8.07 12.45
CA ILE A 124 -10.83 -8.26 11.01
C ILE A 124 -11.51 -9.61 10.72
N LYS A 125 -12.75 -9.58 10.23
CA LYS A 125 -13.28 -10.69 9.44
C LYS A 125 -12.74 -10.51 8.03
N VAL A 126 -11.65 -11.21 7.72
CA VAL A 126 -10.79 -11.08 6.53
C VAL A 126 -11.53 -11.17 5.18
N LYS A 127 -12.83 -11.52 5.15
CA LYS A 127 -13.52 -11.89 3.92
C LYS A 127 -14.06 -10.73 3.07
N ASP A 128 -14.27 -9.54 3.64
CA ASP A 128 -15.07 -8.50 2.96
C ASP A 128 -14.40 -7.10 2.93
N CYS A 129 -13.07 -7.00 3.13
CA CYS A 129 -12.37 -5.71 3.16
C CYS A 129 -11.02 -5.76 2.46
N CYS A 130 -10.77 -4.79 1.56
CA CYS A 130 -9.42 -4.44 1.16
C CYS A 130 -8.68 -3.80 2.35
N LEU A 131 -7.74 -4.54 2.91
CA LEU A 131 -6.91 -4.09 4.02
C LEU A 131 -5.53 -3.76 3.51
N HIS A 132 -5.05 -2.57 3.87
CA HIS A 132 -3.75 -2.10 3.44
C HIS A 132 -3.03 -1.41 4.60
N THR A 133 -1.77 -1.76 4.81
CA THR A 133 -1.02 -1.39 6.03
C THR A 133 0.28 -0.65 5.72
N ASP A 134 0.56 -0.38 4.45
CA ASP A 134 1.92 -0.11 3.95
C ASP A 134 2.28 1.35 3.99
N ILE A 135 1.45 2.14 4.67
CA ILE A 135 1.42 3.53 4.30
C ILE A 135 2.08 4.36 5.36
N VAL A 136 3.37 4.53 5.15
CA VAL A 136 4.15 5.50 5.90
C VAL A 136 4.04 6.84 5.20
N SER A 137 3.62 7.84 5.96
CA SER A 137 3.86 9.25 5.65
C SER A 137 4.94 9.76 6.62
N GLU A 138 5.51 10.93 6.35
CA GLU A 138 6.39 11.67 7.28
C GLU A 138 5.84 11.70 8.72
N LYS A 139 4.51 11.70 8.87
CA LYS A 139 3.83 11.77 10.16
C LYS A 139 3.79 10.46 10.94
N GLY A 140 3.91 9.29 10.30
CA GLY A 140 3.83 8.01 10.98
C GLY A 140 3.44 6.83 10.10
N VAL A 141 3.23 5.69 10.75
CA VAL A 141 2.72 4.45 10.14
C VAL A 141 1.19 4.48 10.20
N TYR A 142 0.55 4.25 9.05
CA TYR A 142 -0.91 4.23 8.95
C TYR A 142 -1.45 2.83 8.66
N PHE A 143 -2.61 2.55 9.24
CA PHE A 143 -3.44 1.39 8.90
C PHE A 143 -4.66 1.89 8.14
N VAL A 144 -4.98 1.26 7.01
CA VAL A 144 -6.11 1.65 6.17
C VAL A 144 -7.01 0.45 5.93
N ALA A 145 -8.30 0.66 6.13
CA ALA A 145 -9.31 -0.31 5.79
C ALA A 145 -10.32 0.35 4.86
N PHE A 146 -10.63 -0.34 3.77
CA PHE A 146 -11.71 0.03 2.88
C PHE A 146 -12.72 -1.13 2.82
N GLU A 147 -13.97 -0.83 3.16
CA GLU A 147 -15.09 -1.78 3.08
C GLU A 147 -15.80 -1.58 1.75
N ASP A 148 -15.56 -2.46 0.75
CA ASP A 148 -16.04 -2.28 -0.63
C ASP A 148 -17.57 -2.15 -0.70
N ASP A 149 -18.30 -3.04 -0.05
CA ASP A 149 -19.77 -3.07 0.00
C ASP A 149 -20.41 -1.78 0.51
N LYS A 150 -19.70 -1.07 1.39
CA LYS A 150 -20.17 0.17 2.02
C LYS A 150 -19.44 1.41 1.50
N CYS A 151 -18.43 1.22 0.66
CA CYS A 151 -17.48 2.23 0.21
C CYS A 151 -16.92 3.07 1.36
N TRP A 152 -16.63 2.40 2.48
CA TRP A 152 -16.32 3.07 3.73
C TRP A 152 -14.82 3.06 3.98
N LEU A 153 -14.21 4.25 4.07
CA LEU A 153 -12.77 4.41 4.31
C LEU A 153 -12.51 4.71 5.78
N ARG A 154 -11.68 3.88 6.41
CA ARG A 154 -11.10 4.16 7.73
C ARG A 154 -9.59 4.20 7.69
N VAL A 155 -9.04 5.18 8.39
CA VAL A 155 -7.59 5.39 8.51
C VAL A 155 -7.24 5.58 9.97
N TRP A 156 -6.25 4.82 10.44
CA TRP A 156 -5.65 4.95 11.76
C TRP A 156 -4.18 5.30 11.63
N ILE A 157 -3.65 6.03 12.62
CA ILE A 157 -2.22 6.26 12.78
C ILE A 157 -1.73 5.50 14.02
N LEU A 158 -0.54 4.91 13.93
CA LEU A 158 0.09 4.26 15.08
C LEU A 158 0.69 5.32 16.01
N ASN A 159 0.24 5.35 17.26
CA ASN A 159 0.85 6.13 18.33
C ASN A 159 1.91 5.28 19.05
N GLU A 160 3.15 5.76 19.09
CA GLU A 160 4.28 5.10 19.76
C GLU A 160 4.80 5.87 20.98
N SER A 161 3.96 6.69 21.62
CA SER A 161 4.36 7.48 22.78
C SER A 161 4.41 6.64 24.06
N CYS A 162 5.38 6.95 24.93
CA CYS A 162 5.51 6.40 26.28
C CYS A 162 5.55 4.86 26.38
N GLY A 163 6.03 4.18 25.34
CA GLY A 163 6.15 2.72 25.31
C GLY A 163 4.84 1.99 25.01
N GLN A 164 3.75 2.72 24.74
CA GLN A 164 2.51 2.15 24.23
C GLN A 164 2.51 2.17 22.70
N MET A 165 1.82 1.20 22.10
CA MET A 165 1.65 1.07 20.66
C MET A 165 0.16 0.91 20.37
N GLU A 166 -0.51 2.05 20.20
CA GLU A 166 -1.97 2.09 20.07
C GLU A 166 -2.40 2.74 18.75
N TRP A 167 -3.40 2.16 18.10
CA TRP A 167 -3.99 2.73 16.90
C TRP A 167 -4.97 3.85 17.25
N MET A 168 -4.75 5.03 16.67
CA MET A 168 -5.64 6.17 16.82
C MET A 168 -6.39 6.43 15.52
N LEU A 169 -7.73 6.44 15.57
CA LEU A 169 -8.57 6.72 14.41
C LEU A 169 -8.36 8.18 13.96
N LYS A 170 -8.03 8.34 12.68
CA LYS A 170 -7.79 9.63 12.02
C LYS A 170 -8.87 10.00 11.02
N HIS A 171 -9.44 9.00 10.36
CA HIS A 171 -10.43 9.20 9.32
C HIS A 171 -11.44 8.06 9.33
N ASP A 172 -12.72 8.39 9.15
CA ASP A 172 -13.84 7.45 9.16
C ASP A 172 -14.98 8.06 8.34
N LYS A 173 -15.06 7.72 7.05
CA LYS A 173 -15.98 8.36 6.11
C LYS A 173 -16.54 7.40 5.06
N ASP A 174 -17.80 7.61 4.72
CA ASP A 174 -18.45 7.07 3.53
C ASP A 174 -17.94 7.81 2.28
N LEU A 175 -17.31 7.08 1.36
CA LEU A 175 -16.85 7.64 0.09
C LEU A 175 -17.93 7.59 -1.00
N ASN A 176 -19.08 6.93 -0.79
CA ASN A 176 -20.15 6.85 -1.80
C ASN A 176 -20.54 8.21 -2.39
N PRO A 177 -20.78 9.28 -1.60
CA PRO A 177 -21.22 10.55 -2.15
C PRO A 177 -20.16 11.17 -3.08
N VAL A 178 -18.89 11.01 -2.72
CA VAL A 178 -17.76 11.61 -3.42
C VAL A 178 -17.42 10.81 -4.69
N LEU A 179 -17.43 9.48 -4.60
CA LEU A 179 -17.24 8.58 -5.73
C LEU A 179 -18.41 8.64 -6.73
N ALA A 180 -19.64 8.82 -6.24
CA ALA A 180 -20.80 9.02 -7.11
C ALA A 180 -20.66 10.31 -7.93
N ARG A 181 -20.32 11.43 -7.29
CA ARG A 181 -20.08 12.71 -7.98
C ARG A 181 -19.00 12.59 -9.05
N HIS A 182 -17.88 11.94 -8.73
CA HIS A 182 -16.80 11.67 -9.67
C HIS A 182 -17.29 10.97 -10.95
N ARG A 183 -18.05 9.87 -10.83
CA ARG A 183 -18.57 9.15 -12.01
C ARG A 183 -19.58 9.97 -12.83
N PHE A 184 -20.39 10.81 -12.18
CA PHE A 184 -21.36 11.65 -12.88
C PHE A 184 -20.71 12.79 -13.66
N ASP A 185 -19.57 13.30 -13.20
CA ASP A 185 -18.91 14.43 -13.85
C ASP A 185 -18.22 14.09 -15.17
N GLN A 186 -18.12 12.81 -15.58
CA GLN A 186 -17.66 12.33 -16.91
C GLN A 186 -16.39 13.00 -17.47
N ARG A 187 -15.57 13.67 -16.64
CA ARG A 187 -14.34 14.31 -17.08
C ARG A 187 -13.22 13.28 -17.03
N VAL A 188 -13.18 12.48 -18.09
CA VAL A 188 -12.19 11.41 -18.33
C VAL A 188 -10.74 11.93 -18.39
N HIS A 189 -10.51 13.24 -18.43
CA HIS A 189 -9.17 13.81 -18.45
C HIS A 189 -9.09 15.04 -17.55
N GLY A 190 -8.68 14.84 -16.29
CA GLY A 190 -8.01 15.90 -15.53
C GLY A 190 -6.70 16.29 -16.24
N PRO A 191 -6.08 17.43 -15.89
CA PRO A 191 -4.83 17.89 -16.51
C PRO A 191 -3.64 16.92 -16.32
N TRP A 192 -3.80 15.92 -15.45
CA TRP A 192 -2.84 14.86 -15.20
C TRP A 192 -3.14 13.68 -16.14
N ILE A 193 -2.48 13.66 -17.29
CA ILE A 193 -2.43 12.49 -18.17
C ILE A 193 -1.06 11.87 -17.93
N LEU A 194 -1.01 10.56 -17.63
CA LEU A 194 0.25 9.83 -17.59
C LEU A 194 0.95 10.02 -18.95
N GLU A 195 2.07 10.75 -18.94
CA GLU A 195 2.86 10.93 -20.15
C GLU A 195 3.56 9.61 -20.44
N ASP A 196 3.07 8.92 -21.46
CA ASP A 196 3.67 7.67 -21.90
C ASP A 196 4.90 7.97 -22.76
N ILE A 197 6.00 8.33 -22.08
CA ILE A 197 7.27 8.77 -22.68
C ILE A 197 7.85 7.67 -23.58
N ASN A 198 7.57 6.40 -23.26
CA ASN A 198 8.05 5.24 -24.00
C ASN A 198 7.13 4.83 -25.16
N TYR A 199 5.87 5.28 -25.19
CA TYR A 199 4.90 4.94 -26.25
C TYR A 199 5.46 5.17 -27.64
N ASN A 200 6.01 6.37 -27.88
CA ASN A 200 6.55 6.75 -29.17
C ASN A 200 7.81 5.95 -29.52
N LEU A 201 8.60 5.54 -28.52
CA LEU A 201 9.77 4.69 -28.70
C LEU A 201 9.36 3.27 -29.13
N PHE A 202 8.38 2.66 -28.44
CA PHE A 202 7.87 1.33 -28.77
C PHE A 202 7.10 1.31 -30.10
N ARG A 203 6.24 2.31 -30.35
CA ARG A 203 5.53 2.48 -31.62
C ARG A 203 6.49 2.64 -32.79
N SER A 204 7.53 3.47 -32.66
CA SER A 204 8.52 3.70 -33.73
C SER A 204 9.38 2.47 -34.09
N SER A 205 9.57 1.53 -33.15
CA SER A 205 10.26 0.26 -33.43
C SER A 205 9.39 -0.76 -34.18
N HIS A 206 8.06 -0.56 -34.21
CA HIS A 206 7.10 -1.50 -34.80
C HIS A 206 6.26 -0.90 -35.96
N SER A 207 6.32 0.41 -36.20
CA SER A 207 5.61 1.06 -37.31
C SER A 207 6.59 1.75 -38.28
N SER A 208 6.80 1.18 -39.46
CA SER A 208 7.24 1.94 -40.61
C SER A 208 6.06 2.80 -41.11
N ASN A 209 6.24 4.11 -41.01
CA ASN A 209 5.40 5.17 -41.58
C ASN A 209 3.99 5.35 -40.98
N GLU A 210 3.85 6.31 -40.06
CA GLU A 210 2.72 7.25 -40.06
C GLU A 210 3.03 8.50 -39.20
N ILE A 211 2.35 9.61 -39.52
CA ILE A 211 2.78 11.00 -39.34
C ILE A 211 2.79 11.46 -37.88
N LYS A 212 3.83 12.21 -37.49
CA LYS A 212 3.92 12.95 -36.23
C LYS A 212 2.85 14.04 -36.18
N GLU A 213 1.83 13.89 -35.34
CA GLU A 213 1.04 15.03 -34.86
C GLU A 213 1.67 15.56 -33.56
N ALA A 214 2.08 16.83 -33.60
CA ALA A 214 2.63 17.54 -32.47
C ALA A 214 1.53 17.82 -31.44
N SER A 215 1.79 17.48 -30.17
CA SER A 215 0.98 17.90 -29.04
C SER A 215 1.02 19.43 -28.93
N THR A 216 -0.13 20.07 -29.05
CA THR A 216 -0.28 21.48 -28.69
C THR A 216 -0.39 21.56 -27.17
N GLU A 217 0.57 22.22 -26.53
CA GLU A 217 0.47 22.64 -25.13
C GLU A 217 -0.71 23.61 -24.98
N GLN A 218 -1.86 23.10 -24.55
CA GLN A 218 -2.94 23.95 -24.06
C GLN A 218 -2.79 24.09 -22.56
N ILE A 219 -2.16 25.19 -22.15
CA ILE A 219 -2.14 25.65 -20.76
C ILE A 219 -3.57 26.09 -20.42
N TYR A 220 -4.29 25.27 -19.65
CA TYR A 220 -5.56 25.66 -19.06
C TYR A 220 -5.29 26.23 -17.66
N GLU A 221 -5.30 27.56 -17.56
CA GLU A 221 -5.27 28.29 -16.29
C GLU A 221 -6.53 27.99 -15.46
N TRP A 222 -6.28 27.63 -14.20
CA TRP A 222 -7.28 27.32 -13.18
C TRP A 222 -7.97 28.60 -12.70
N ASN A 223 -9.30 28.66 -12.80
CA ASN A 223 -10.09 29.65 -12.06
C ASN A 223 -10.60 29.01 -10.75
N SER A 224 -9.82 29.23 -9.69
CA SER A 224 -10.24 29.03 -8.31
C SER A 224 -11.27 30.11 -8.01
N ASN A 225 -12.52 29.71 -7.79
CA ASN A 225 -13.51 30.32 -6.91
C ASN A 225 -14.89 29.98 -7.45
N ASN A 226 -15.52 28.99 -6.82
CA ASN A 226 -16.96 28.95 -6.57
C ASN A 226 -17.13 27.98 -5.40
N ASP A 227 -16.78 28.49 -4.22
CA ASP A 227 -17.43 28.05 -2.99
C ASP A 227 -18.89 28.56 -3.07
N ASP A 228 -19.81 27.77 -2.54
CA ASP A 228 -21.26 27.97 -2.46
C ASP A 228 -22.05 27.67 -3.75
N ASP A 229 -22.37 26.39 -3.94
CA ASP A 229 -23.70 26.03 -4.46
C ASP A 229 -24.24 24.84 -3.66
N ASP A 230 -25.18 25.14 -2.77
CA ASP A 230 -26.13 24.20 -2.19
C ASP A 230 -26.83 23.44 -3.32
N VAL A 231 -26.48 22.17 -3.52
CA VAL A 231 -27.32 21.23 -4.27
C VAL A 231 -27.88 20.20 -3.31
N GLU A 232 -28.83 20.70 -2.53
CA GLU A 232 -29.86 19.95 -1.83
C GLU A 232 -30.77 19.26 -2.89
N ASN A 233 -30.28 18.22 -3.58
CA ASN A 233 -31.12 17.22 -4.27
C ASN A 233 -30.28 16.12 -4.92
N CYS A 234 -29.94 15.08 -4.16
CA CYS A 234 -29.57 13.78 -4.71
C CYS A 234 -30.34 12.65 -4.00
N HIS A 235 -31.63 12.88 -3.72
CA HIS A 235 -32.56 11.82 -3.35
C HIS A 235 -33.53 11.59 -4.49
N GLN A 236 -33.20 10.65 -5.37
CA GLN A 236 -34.09 9.61 -5.88
C GLN A 236 -33.46 8.96 -7.12
N ASN A 237 -32.74 7.86 -6.89
CA ASN A 237 -32.95 6.68 -7.71
C ASN A 237 -32.93 5.48 -6.77
N LYS A 238 -34.14 5.04 -6.41
CA LYS A 238 -34.40 3.77 -5.76
C LYS A 238 -34.22 2.65 -6.80
N ASP A 239 -32.98 2.35 -7.13
CA ASP A 239 -32.64 1.08 -7.76
C ASP A 239 -31.60 0.44 -6.84
N GLY A 240 -32.04 -0.57 -6.08
CA GLY A 240 -31.26 -1.30 -5.09
C GLY A 240 -30.20 -2.21 -5.70
N ARG A 241 -29.39 -1.69 -6.62
CA ARG A 241 -28.15 -2.31 -7.03
C ARG A 241 -27.05 -1.64 -6.21
N HIS A 242 -26.45 -2.39 -5.29
CA HIS A 242 -25.18 -2.01 -4.70
C HIS A 242 -24.25 -1.62 -5.86
N LYS A 243 -23.85 -0.35 -5.91
CA LYS A 243 -22.79 0.07 -6.83
C LYS A 243 -21.52 -0.49 -6.21
N GLU A 244 -21.09 -1.65 -6.68
CA GLU A 244 -19.81 -2.20 -6.28
C GLU A 244 -18.74 -1.30 -6.88
N TYR A 245 -17.95 -0.67 -6.02
CA TYR A 245 -16.79 0.10 -6.42
C TYR A 245 -15.57 -0.79 -6.22
N ASP A 246 -14.91 -1.16 -7.31
CA ASP A 246 -13.63 -1.85 -7.27
C ASP A 246 -12.55 -0.80 -6.94
N ILE A 247 -12.30 -0.57 -5.66
CA ILE A 247 -11.33 0.40 -5.17
C ILE A 247 -10.15 -0.33 -4.54
N GLN A 248 -8.96 -0.07 -5.05
CA GLN A 248 -7.73 -0.56 -4.44
C GLN A 248 -6.96 0.60 -3.81
N ILE A 249 -6.46 0.42 -2.60
CA ILE A 249 -5.55 1.38 -1.97
C ILE A 249 -4.13 1.18 -2.53
N LEU A 250 -3.54 2.25 -3.08
CA LEU A 250 -2.21 2.21 -3.70
C LEU A 250 -1.09 2.69 -2.76
N GLY A 251 -1.37 3.62 -1.86
CA GLY A 251 -0.37 4.23 -0.97
C GLY A 251 -0.78 5.61 -0.49
N PHE A 252 0.09 6.35 0.21
CA PHE A 252 -0.13 7.77 0.57
C PHE A 252 0.92 8.64 -0.08
N HIS A 253 0.56 9.91 -0.21
CA HIS A 253 1.52 10.94 -0.48
C HIS A 253 2.56 11.04 0.66
N PRO A 254 3.88 11.08 0.37
CA PRO A 254 4.92 11.07 1.41
C PRO A 254 4.77 12.17 2.47
N HIS A 255 4.40 13.39 2.04
CA HIS A 255 4.33 14.59 2.90
C HIS A 255 2.92 15.14 3.20
N LYS A 256 1.89 14.66 2.51
CA LYS A 256 0.53 15.22 2.59
C LYS A 256 -0.43 14.13 3.04
N GLU A 257 -1.51 14.52 3.71
CA GLU A 257 -2.58 13.61 4.14
C GLU A 257 -3.48 13.26 2.94
N ILE A 258 -2.92 12.52 1.98
CA ILE A 258 -3.57 12.11 0.74
C ILE A 258 -3.37 10.62 0.57
N VAL A 259 -4.46 9.90 0.35
CA VAL A 259 -4.49 8.47 0.01
C VAL A 259 -4.61 8.34 -1.50
N PHE A 260 -3.69 7.62 -2.12
CA PHE A 260 -3.79 7.21 -3.50
C PHE A 260 -4.57 5.91 -3.60
N MET A 261 -5.51 5.87 -4.54
CA MET A 261 -6.39 4.74 -4.78
C MET A 261 -6.46 4.49 -6.29
N SER A 262 -6.84 3.28 -6.70
CA SER A 262 -7.29 3.02 -8.07
C SER A 262 -8.76 2.65 -8.06
N GLU A 263 -9.48 3.10 -9.08
CA GLU A 263 -10.83 2.64 -9.39
C GLU A 263 -10.77 1.74 -10.62
N SER A 264 -11.36 0.54 -10.48
CA SER A 264 -11.39 -0.52 -11.50
C SER A 264 -10.01 -0.87 -12.05
N GLN A 265 -8.98 -0.72 -11.22
CA GLN A 265 -7.56 -0.89 -11.56
C GLN A 265 -7.07 -0.01 -12.71
N GLU A 266 -7.86 0.91 -13.26
CA GLU A 266 -7.50 1.68 -14.46
C GLU A 266 -7.34 3.16 -14.14
N THR A 267 -8.14 3.71 -13.23
CA THR A 267 -8.15 5.14 -12.93
C THR A 267 -7.50 5.42 -11.60
N GLY A 268 -6.45 6.25 -11.60
CA GLY A 268 -5.80 6.73 -10.40
C GLY A 268 -6.62 7.83 -9.75
N LEU A 269 -6.79 7.74 -8.44
CA LEU A 269 -7.51 8.69 -7.62
C LEU A 269 -6.60 9.16 -6.49
N SER A 270 -6.74 10.43 -6.12
CA SER A 270 -6.16 10.99 -4.90
C SER A 270 -7.27 11.45 -3.98
N TYR A 271 -7.28 10.95 -2.77
CA TYR A 271 -8.25 11.30 -1.74
C TYR A 271 -7.58 12.08 -0.62
N HIS A 272 -7.98 13.33 -0.46
CA HIS A 272 -7.48 14.22 0.57
C HIS A 272 -8.24 13.93 1.88
N LEU A 273 -7.53 13.39 2.87
CA LEU A 273 -8.11 13.10 4.19
C LEU A 273 -8.63 14.38 4.85
N ASN A 274 -7.93 15.49 4.61
CA ASN A 274 -8.37 16.83 4.98
C ASN A 274 -9.39 17.34 3.96
N GLY A 275 -10.63 17.54 4.41
CA GLY A 275 -11.71 18.05 3.55
C GLY A 275 -12.48 17.00 2.76
N SER A 276 -12.07 15.72 2.83
CA SER A 276 -12.78 14.60 2.19
C SER A 276 -13.02 14.81 0.69
N LYS A 277 -12.02 15.33 -0.01
CA LYS A 277 -12.07 15.62 -1.44
C LYS A 277 -11.39 14.52 -2.24
N ILE A 278 -11.96 14.15 -3.39
CA ILE A 278 -11.32 13.28 -4.37
C ILE A 278 -10.91 14.08 -5.61
N ASP A 279 -9.74 13.77 -6.13
CA ASP A 279 -9.21 14.32 -7.37
C ASP A 279 -8.74 13.17 -8.28
N VAL A 280 -9.07 13.26 -9.57
CA VAL A 280 -8.77 12.25 -10.58
C VAL A 280 -7.37 12.47 -11.14
N LEU A 281 -6.54 11.45 -11.05
CA LEU A 281 -5.15 11.48 -11.54
C LEU A 281 -5.00 10.96 -12.97
N GLY A 282 -6.07 10.37 -13.54
CA GLY A 282 -6.09 9.82 -14.89
C GLY A 282 -5.78 8.32 -14.92
N SER A 283 -5.47 7.80 -16.11
CA SER A 283 -5.15 6.38 -16.30
C SER A 283 -3.84 6.01 -15.59
N ILE A 284 -3.84 4.93 -14.81
CA ILE A 284 -2.60 4.38 -14.23
C ILE A 284 -1.82 3.51 -15.22
N TYR A 285 -2.42 3.19 -16.37
CA TYR A 285 -1.77 2.45 -17.43
C TYR A 285 -1.32 3.32 -18.61
N PRO A 286 -0.23 2.92 -19.28
CA PRO A 286 0.16 3.40 -20.60
C PRO A 286 -1.00 3.36 -21.62
N LYS A 287 -0.91 4.18 -22.67
CA LYS A 287 -1.93 4.17 -23.73
C LYS A 287 -1.87 2.82 -24.45
N GLU A 288 -3.05 2.26 -24.77
CA GLU A 288 -3.19 0.96 -25.43
C GLU A 288 -2.58 -0.21 -24.65
N TYR A 289 -2.37 -0.09 -23.33
CA TYR A 289 -1.85 -1.17 -22.49
C TYR A 289 -2.63 -2.49 -22.67
N SER A 290 -3.95 -2.44 -22.83
CA SER A 290 -4.79 -3.62 -23.09
C SER A 290 -4.38 -4.39 -24.36
N PHE A 291 -3.95 -3.68 -25.41
CA PHE A 291 -3.45 -4.31 -26.64
C PHE A 291 -2.14 -5.06 -26.41
N PHE A 292 -1.23 -4.49 -25.60
CA PHE A 292 0.02 -5.16 -25.22
C PHE A 292 -0.22 -6.33 -24.27
N LYS A 293 -1.21 -6.21 -23.37
CA LYS A 293 -1.61 -7.25 -22.42
C LYS A 293 -2.11 -8.52 -23.11
N GLU A 294 -2.99 -8.38 -24.10
CA GLU A 294 -3.53 -9.52 -24.87
C GLU A 294 -2.43 -10.29 -25.62
N LEU A 295 -1.36 -9.62 -26.01
CA LEU A 295 -0.21 -10.26 -26.69
C LEU A 295 0.60 -11.17 -25.76
N LEU A 296 0.68 -10.84 -24.47
CA LEU A 296 1.58 -11.50 -23.52
C LEU A 296 0.92 -12.62 -22.72
N ASN A 297 -0.42 -12.70 -22.69
CA ASN A 297 -1.18 -13.77 -22.03
C ASN A 297 -0.80 -13.99 -20.54
N ASP A 298 -0.28 -12.95 -19.89
CA ASP A 298 0.24 -13.01 -18.52
C ASP A 298 -0.83 -12.59 -17.49
N MET A 299 -0.91 -13.35 -16.40
CA MET A 299 -1.66 -13.00 -15.20
C MET A 299 -0.80 -12.08 -14.33
N GLU A 300 -1.03 -10.77 -14.41
CA GLU A 300 -0.27 -9.79 -13.63
C GLU A 300 -0.92 -9.48 -12.27
N TYR A 301 -0.08 -9.43 -11.24
CA TYR A 301 -0.41 -8.87 -9.93
C TYR A 301 0.34 -7.55 -9.79
N PHE A 302 -0.37 -6.43 -9.84
CA PHE A 302 0.22 -5.11 -9.61
C PHE A 302 0.42 -4.88 -8.12
N THR A 303 1.68 -4.68 -7.73
CA THR A 303 2.03 -4.20 -6.40
C THR A 303 2.54 -2.77 -6.52
N SER A 304 1.86 -1.83 -5.90
CA SER A 304 2.38 -0.48 -5.72
C SER A 304 3.40 -0.48 -4.57
N PHE A 305 4.42 0.36 -4.67
CA PHE A 305 5.32 0.65 -3.57
C PHE A 305 5.55 2.16 -3.49
N PRO A 306 5.57 2.75 -2.29
CA PRO A 306 5.92 4.16 -2.14
C PRO A 306 7.38 4.36 -2.57
N TYR A 307 7.59 5.04 -3.68
CA TYR A 307 8.92 5.50 -4.10
C TYR A 307 9.11 6.93 -3.62
N THR A 308 10.03 7.13 -2.68
CA THR A 308 10.55 8.47 -2.37
C THR A 308 11.79 8.66 -3.22
N PRO A 309 11.75 9.45 -4.30
CA PRO A 309 12.93 9.69 -5.12
C PRO A 309 14.06 10.26 -4.26
N CYS A 310 15.25 9.68 -4.40
CA CYS A 310 16.47 10.31 -3.93
C CYS A 310 16.64 11.62 -4.70
N TRP A 311 17.08 12.69 -4.04
CA TRP A 311 17.57 13.86 -4.79
C TRP A 311 18.75 13.39 -5.64
N ILE A 312 18.65 13.55 -6.97
CA ILE A 312 19.66 13.11 -7.94
C ILE A 312 20.99 13.90 -7.81
N GLU A 313 21.11 14.82 -6.85
CA GLU A 313 22.21 15.79 -6.80
C GLU A 313 23.47 15.37 -6.03
N GLU A 314 23.56 14.17 -5.43
CA GLU A 314 24.79 13.77 -4.71
C GLU A 314 25.33 12.40 -5.13
N PHE A 315 25.71 12.26 -6.40
CA PHE A 315 26.85 11.40 -6.71
C PHE A 315 28.11 12.26 -6.65
N PRO A 316 29.05 12.02 -5.72
CA PRO A 316 30.36 12.64 -5.83
C PRO A 316 31.01 12.15 -7.12
N GLN A 317 31.15 13.04 -8.10
CA GLN A 317 32.08 12.85 -9.21
C GLN A 317 33.48 12.80 -8.61
N ASN A 318 34.03 11.62 -8.38
CA ASN A 318 35.45 11.44 -8.20
C ASN A 318 35.87 10.12 -8.85
N ASN A 319 36.47 10.25 -10.04
CA ASN A 319 37.35 9.27 -10.66
C ASN A 319 38.70 9.26 -9.95
#